data_AF-A0A6N0HW09-F1
#
_entry.id   AF-A0A6N0HW09-F1
#
_cell.length_a   1.000
_cell.length_b   1.000
_cell.length_c   1.000
_cell.angle_alpha   90.00
_cell.angle_beta   90.00
_cell.angle_gamma   90.00
#
_symmetry.space_group_name_H-M   'P 1'
#
loop_
_entity.id
_entity.type
_entity.pdbx_description
1 polymer ?
#
loop_
_entity_poly.entity_id
_entity_poly.type
_entity_poly.pdbx_seq_one_letter_code
_entity_poly.pdbx_strand_id
1 'polypeptide(L)' 'MDSPPENEQTIDRVVIIFLFVLFLLISPLRDIWAADDNPWYVPYLIWLAIIFFAYRLQRRMRRDDL' A
#
# COMPACT_ATOMS: atom_id res chain seq x y z
N MET A 1 12.57 0.68 -32.84
CA MET A 1 12.68 0.34 -31.42
C MET A 1 11.91 1.38 -30.65
N ASP A 2 10.61 1.17 -30.45
CA ASP A 2 9.82 1.97 -29.52
C ASP A 2 10.28 1.64 -28.11
N SER A 3 10.75 2.64 -27.38
CA SER A 3 11.16 2.48 -25.99
C SER A 3 9.90 2.24 -25.15
N PRO A 4 9.84 1.19 -24.31
CA PRO A 4 8.69 0.99 -23.43
C PRO A 4 8.56 2.22 -22.53
N PRO A 5 7.35 2.77 -22.35
CA PRO A 5 7.16 4.01 -21.63
C PRO A 5 7.69 3.86 -20.19
N GLU A 6 8.56 4.80 -19.80
CA GLU A 6 9.29 4.82 -18.52
C GLU A 6 8.38 4.71 -17.26
N ASN A 7 7.09 4.99 -17.44
CA ASN A 7 6.05 4.92 -16.42
C ASN A 7 5.70 3.48 -16.01
N GLU A 8 5.81 2.49 -16.90
CA GLU A 8 5.49 1.08 -16.59
C GLU A 8 6.46 0.52 -15.55
N GLN A 9 7.76 0.75 -15.74
CA GLN A 9 8.78 0.33 -14.77
C GLN A 9 8.60 0.99 -13.40
N THR A 10 8.11 2.23 -13.37
CA THR A 10 7.84 2.95 -12.13
C THR A 10 6.63 2.36 -11.41
N ILE A 11 5.55 2.03 -12.14
CA ILE A 11 4.35 1.40 -11.58
C ILE A 11 4.68 0.00 -11.06
N ASP A 12 5.38 -0.83 -11.82
CA ASP A 12 5.80 -2.17 -11.39
C ASP A 12 6.60 -2.10 -10.09
N ARG A 13 7.55 -1.17 -9.99
CA ARG A 13 8.36 -0.99 -8.78
C ARG A 13 7.52 -0.55 -7.59
N VAL A 14 6.56 0.36 -7.78
CA VAL A 14 5.63 0.80 -6.74
C VAL A 14 4.72 -0.35 -6.29
N VAL A 15 4.22 -1.15 -7.22
CA VAL A 15 3.38 -2.33 -6.94
C VAL A 15 4.16 -3.38 -6.17
N ILE A 16 5.41 -3.67 -6.56
CA ILE A 16 6.28 -4.62 -5.84
C ILE A 16 6.59 -4.13 -4.43
N ILE A 17 6.94 -2.86 -4.24
CA ILE A 17 7.20 -2.29 -2.91
C ILE A 17 5.93 -2.30 -2.06
N PHE A 18 4.78 -1.96 -2.64
CA PHE A 18 3.49 -2.01 -1.96
C PHE A 18 3.13 -3.43 -1.52
N LEU A 19 3.26 -4.40 -2.42
CA LEU A 19 3.05 -5.83 -2.12
C LEU A 19 4.03 -6.31 -1.07
N PHE A 20 5.30 -5.92 -1.14
CA PHE A 20 6.33 -6.31 -0.17
C PHE A 20 6.01 -5.77 1.23
N VAL A 21 5.63 -4.49 1.33
CA VAL A 21 5.19 -3.88 2.59
C VAL A 21 3.92 -4.56 3.10
N LEU A 22 2.95 -4.82 2.24
CA LEU A 22 1.72 -5.53 2.60
C LEU A 22 2.01 -6.94 3.13
N PHE A 23 2.94 -7.65 2.49
CA PHE A 23 3.37 -9.00 2.87
C PHE A 23 4.10 -8.99 4.21
N LEU A 24 4.97 -7.99 4.44
CA LEU A 24 5.69 -7.80 5.69
C LEU A 24 4.73 -7.47 6.84
N LEU A 25 3.69 -6.67 6.57
CA LEU A 25 2.66 -6.35 7.56
C LEU A 25 1.69 -7.51 7.80
N ILE A 26 1.51 -8.43 6.85
CA ILE A 26 0.59 -9.57 6.99
C ILE A 26 0.98 -10.51 8.15
N SER A 27 2.27 -10.64 8.44
CA SER A 27 2.78 -11.49 9.52
C SER A 27 2.40 -10.98 10.93
N PRO A 28 2.73 -9.73 11.33
CA PRO A 28 2.30 -9.19 12.62
C PRO A 28 0.78 -8.99 12.67
N LEU A 29 0.12 -8.71 11.55
CA LEU A 29 -1.35 -8.63 11.47
C LEU A 29 -2.02 -9.93 11.92
N ARG A 30 -1.46 -11.07 11.55
CA ARG A 30 -1.98 -12.40 11.90
C ARG A 30 -1.80 -12.69 13.39
N ASP A 31 -0.65 -12.32 13.93
CA ASP A 31 -0.30 -12.52 15.33
C ASP A 31 -1.18 -11.65 16.24
N ILE A 32 -1.43 -10.42 15.81
CA ILE A 32 -2.37 -9.49 16.42
C ILE A 32 -3.80 -10.09 16.35
N TRP A 33 -4.26 -10.54 15.19
CA TRP A 33 -5.62 -11.14 15.06
C TRP A 33 -5.88 -12.41 15.89
N ALA A 34 -4.84 -13.19 16.20
CA ALA A 34 -4.97 -14.48 16.87
C ALA A 34 -4.71 -14.42 18.39
N ALA A 35 -4.33 -13.27 18.93
CA ALA A 35 -4.13 -13.11 20.36
C ALA A 35 -5.48 -12.90 21.09
N ASP A 36 -5.74 -13.68 22.14
CA ASP A 36 -6.98 -13.68 22.92
C ASP A 36 -7.33 -12.32 23.58
N ASP A 37 -6.36 -11.42 23.70
CA ASP A 37 -6.51 -10.10 24.34
C ASP A 37 -6.62 -8.95 23.31
N ASN A 38 -6.81 -9.28 22.03
CA ASN A 38 -6.50 -8.33 20.97
C ASN A 38 -7.66 -7.42 20.52
N PRO A 39 -7.40 -6.13 20.25
CA PRO A 39 -8.43 -5.16 19.93
C PRO A 39 -8.98 -5.29 18.50
N TRP A 40 -10.31 -5.27 18.40
CA TRP A 40 -11.08 -5.49 17.18
C TRP A 40 -10.94 -4.36 16.14
N TYR A 41 -10.29 -3.25 16.50
CA TYR A 41 -10.11 -2.09 15.63
C TYR A 41 -8.90 -2.18 14.69
N VAL A 42 -8.01 -3.16 14.87
CA VAL A 42 -6.82 -3.38 14.03
C VAL A 42 -7.14 -3.49 12.52
N PRO A 43 -8.12 -4.29 12.07
CA PRO A 43 -8.54 -4.30 10.66
C PRO A 43 -8.90 -2.90 10.13
N TYR A 44 -9.53 -2.06 10.96
CA TYR A 44 -9.90 -0.70 10.56
C TYR A 44 -8.68 0.21 10.39
N LEU A 45 -7.63 0.06 11.21
CA LEU A 45 -6.38 0.80 11.03
C LEU A 45 -5.68 0.47 9.72
N ILE A 46 -5.74 -0.80 9.27
CA ILE A 46 -5.18 -1.22 7.97
C ILE A 46 -5.97 -0.60 6.83
N TRP A 47 -7.30 -0.62 6.90
CA TRP A 47 -8.16 0.07 5.95
C TRP A 47 -7.84 1.57 5.89
N LEU A 48 -7.64 2.20 7.05
CA LEU A 48 -7.25 3.61 7.13
C LEU A 48 -5.89 3.86 6.47
N ALA A 49 -4.91 3.00 6.71
CA ALA A 49 -3.59 3.10 6.09
C ALA A 49 -3.67 2.96 4.56
N ILE A 50 -4.47 2.01 4.05
CA ILE A 50 -4.71 1.82 2.60
C ILE A 50 -5.33 3.07 2.00
N ILE A 51 -6.41 3.58 2.60
CA ILE A 51 -7.12 4.78 2.13
C ILE A 51 -6.19 6.00 2.16
N PHE A 52 -5.41 6.17 3.23
CA PHE A 52 -4.46 7.27 3.35
C PHE A 52 -3.36 7.21 2.28
N PHE A 53 -2.83 6.02 1.99
CA PHE A 53 -1.83 5.84 0.94
C PHE A 53 -2.41 6.09 -0.44
N ALA A 54 -3.61 5.58 -0.73
CA ALA A 54 -4.31 5.83 -1.98
C ALA A 54 -4.57 7.33 -2.18
N TYR A 55 -5.05 8.02 -1.15
CA TYR A 55 -5.24 9.46 -1.17
C TYR A 55 -3.94 10.23 -1.41
N ARG A 56 -2.85 9.84 -0.74
CA ARG A 56 -1.54 10.47 -0.91
C ARG A 56 -1.00 10.27 -2.33
N LEU A 57 -1.17 9.07 -2.89
CA LEU A 57 -0.75 8.74 -4.25
C LEU A 57 -1.55 9.51 -5.29
N GLN A 58 -2.88 9.52 -5.15
CA GLN A 58 -3.78 10.30 -5.98
C GLN A 58 -3.45 11.81 -5.92
N ARG A 59 -3.09 12.31 -4.74
CA ARG A 59 -2.68 13.71 -4.57
C ARG A 59 -1.34 14.03 -5.21
N ARG A 60 -0.42 13.06 -5.34
CA ARG A 60 0.83 13.25 -6.09
C ARG A 60 0.56 13.28 -7.59
N MET A 61 -0.18 12.31 -8.12
CA MET A 61 -0.52 12.28 -9.55
C MET A 61 -1.26 13.55 -9.99
N ARG A 62 -2.21 14.04 -9.19
CA ARG A 62 -2.95 15.28 -9.49
C ARG A 62 -2.08 16.55 -9.43
N ARG A 63 -0.86 16.50 -8.89
CA ARG A 63 0.08 17.62 -8.90
C ARG A 63 0.96 17.63 -10.14
N ASP A 64 1.12 16.51 -10.82
CA ASP A 64 1.95 16.41 -12.03
C ASP A 64 1.18 16.89 -13.29
N ASP A 65 -0.15 17.05 -13.19
CA ASP A 65 -1.06 17.52 -14.25
C ASP A 65 -1.36 19.05 -14.23
N LEU A 66 -0.73 19.85 -13.34
CA LEU A 66 -0.92 21.32 -13.25
C LEU A 66 0.39 22.06 -13.50
#